data_AF-A0A364V8M6-F1
#
_entry.id   AF-A0A364V8M6-F1
#
_cell.length_a   1.000
_cell.length_b   1.000
_cell.length_c   1.000
_cell.angle_alpha   90.00
_cell.angle_beta   90.00
_cell.angle_gamma   90.00
#
_symmetry.space_group_name_H-M   'P 1'
#
loop_
_entity.id
_entity.type
_entity.pdbx_description
1 polymer ?
#
loop_
_entity_poly.entity_id
_entity_poly.type
_entity_poly.pdbx_seq_one_letter_code
_entity_poly.pdbx_strand_id
1 'polypeptide(L)'
;MPRITHTRAVGWAYTRGYAPSDAVRAMVTGRDGTCRLSSCGVDAAECQIDHITRFDHTTPTGGGPTVTGNLPCLCVFHHRVKTSGHWDVTMAGDGTQAWTSHGDGHVIITEPGGPLRRASFTHRATNRARILTDRNNQLKPPPDNEP
;
A
#
# COMPACT_ATOMS: atom_id res chain seq x y z
N MET A 1 0.71 -33.38 5.29
CA MET A 1 0.24 -32.03 4.93
C MET A 1 0.00 -31.24 6.20
N PRO A 2 0.60 -30.06 6.39
CA PRO A 2 0.35 -29.25 7.59
C PRO A 2 -1.12 -28.78 7.61
N ARG A 3 -1.80 -29.01 8.73
CA ARG A 3 -3.19 -28.63 8.95
C ARG A 3 -3.27 -27.11 9.15
N ILE A 4 -3.96 -26.42 8.25
CA ILE A 4 -4.24 -24.99 8.41
C ILE A 4 -5.25 -24.85 9.55
N THR A 5 -4.82 -24.36 10.72
CA THR A 5 -5.67 -24.20 11.91
C THR A 5 -6.45 -22.89 11.93
N HIS A 6 -6.06 -21.93 11.10
CA HIS A 6 -6.71 -20.62 11.01
C HIS A 6 -6.43 -19.98 9.65
N THR A 7 -7.47 -19.46 9.02
CA THR A 7 -7.35 -18.52 7.90
C THR A 7 -7.30 -17.11 8.49
N ARG A 8 -6.10 -16.51 8.51
CA ARG A 8 -5.97 -15.10 8.91
C ARG A 8 -6.41 -14.24 7.73
N ALA A 9 -7.47 -13.45 7.91
CA ALA A 9 -7.85 -12.46 6.92
C ALA A 9 -6.68 -11.48 6.69
N VAL A 10 -6.33 -11.26 5.43
CA VAL A 10 -5.36 -10.24 5.04
C VAL A 10 -5.89 -8.89 5.50
N GLY A 11 -5.12 -8.16 6.31
CA GLY A 11 -5.54 -6.88 6.85
C GLY A 11 -4.61 -6.37 7.94
N TRP A 12 -5.03 -6.49 9.20
CA TRP A 12 -4.21 -6.05 10.33
C TRP A 12 -3.28 -7.16 10.81
N ALA A 13 -1.97 -6.92 10.71
CA ALA A 13 -0.95 -7.83 11.21
C ALA A 13 0.16 -7.03 11.89
N TYR A 14 0.69 -7.56 12.99
CA TYR A 14 1.77 -6.96 13.75
C TYR A 14 2.82 -8.00 14.11
N THR A 15 4.03 -7.52 14.39
CA THR A 15 5.14 -8.31 14.94
C THR A 15 5.71 -7.56 16.15
N ARG A 16 6.15 -8.29 17.19
CA ARG A 16 6.70 -7.66 18.41
C ARG A 16 8.09 -7.04 18.22
N GLY A 17 8.86 -7.55 17.26
CA GLY A 17 10.22 -7.06 16.98
C GLY A 17 10.26 -6.06 15.82
N TYR A 18 11.47 -5.54 15.58
CA TYR A 18 11.76 -4.64 14.46
C TYR A 18 11.46 -5.29 13.10
N ALA A 19 11.91 -6.53 12.90
CA ALA A 19 11.75 -7.23 11.64
C ALA A 19 10.27 -7.61 11.39
N PRO A 20 9.68 -7.24 10.24
CA PRO A 20 8.35 -7.70 9.86
C PRO A 20 8.33 -9.22 9.69
N SER A 21 7.34 -9.90 10.27
CA SER A 21 7.04 -11.30 9.94
C SER A 21 6.53 -11.45 8.50
N ASP A 22 6.57 -12.66 7.96
CA ASP A 22 6.11 -12.95 6.59
C ASP A 22 4.66 -12.52 6.35
N ALA A 23 3.80 -12.66 7.35
CA ALA A 23 2.41 -12.22 7.26
C ALA A 23 2.29 -10.68 7.16
N VAL A 24 3.11 -9.93 7.91
CA VAL A 24 3.16 -8.48 7.80
C VAL A 24 3.72 -8.08 6.44
N ARG A 25 4.81 -8.72 6.01
CA ARG A 25 5.45 -8.47 4.71
C ARG A 25 4.47 -8.68 3.55
N ALA A 26 3.82 -9.84 3.49
CA ALA A 26 2.87 -10.17 2.44
C ALA A 26 1.66 -9.20 2.39
N MET A 27 1.18 -8.76 3.56
CA MET A 27 0.11 -7.77 3.61
C MET A 27 0.58 -6.43 3.06
N VAL A 28 1.71 -5.91 3.56
CA VAL A 28 2.23 -4.59 3.17
C VAL A 28 2.55 -4.57 1.67
N THR A 29 3.27 -5.56 1.15
CA THR A 29 3.62 -5.62 -0.28
C THR A 29 2.37 -5.80 -1.15
N GLY A 30 1.44 -6.65 -0.74
CA GLY A 30 0.18 -6.86 -1.47
C GLY A 30 -0.77 -5.67 -1.40
N ARG A 31 -0.75 -4.87 -0.32
CA ARG A 31 -1.50 -3.61 -0.22
C ARG A 31 -0.89 -2.57 -1.16
N ASP A 32 0.42 -2.40 -1.08
CA ASP A 32 1.12 -1.28 -1.70
C ASP A 32 1.30 -1.48 -3.21
N GLY A 33 1.67 -2.69 -3.64
CA GLY A 33 1.89 -3.05 -5.04
C GLY A 33 3.18 -2.47 -5.63
N THR A 34 3.47 -1.20 -5.35
CA THR A 34 4.70 -0.50 -5.72
C THR A 34 5.20 0.37 -4.57
N CYS A 35 6.38 0.94 -4.75
CA CYS A 35 6.88 2.01 -3.88
C CYS A 35 5.82 3.10 -3.68
N ARG A 36 5.70 3.57 -2.43
CA ARG A 36 4.59 4.44 -2.00
C ARG A 36 4.82 5.94 -2.16
N LEU A 37 6.02 6.38 -2.52
CA LEU A 37 6.19 7.76 -2.97
C LEU A 37 5.54 7.95 -4.35
N SER A 38 5.00 9.14 -4.60
CA SER A 38 4.25 9.46 -5.82
C SER A 38 5.02 9.10 -7.09
N SER A 39 4.28 8.56 -8.07
CA SER A 39 4.76 8.15 -9.40
C SER A 39 5.92 7.15 -9.44
N CYS A 40 6.32 6.56 -8.31
CA CYS A 40 7.35 5.54 -8.30
C CYS A 40 6.78 4.16 -8.68
N GLY A 41 7.30 3.58 -9.77
CA GLY A 41 6.86 2.28 -10.29
C GLY A 41 7.66 1.07 -9.81
N VAL A 42 8.62 1.24 -8.88
CA VAL A 42 9.41 0.10 -8.35
C VAL A 42 8.48 -0.88 -7.66
N ASP A 43 8.59 -2.16 -8.01
CA ASP A 43 7.72 -3.21 -7.47
C ASP A 43 7.90 -3.32 -5.94
N ALA A 44 6.80 -3.56 -5.22
CA ALA A 44 6.83 -3.74 -3.78
C ALA A 44 7.76 -4.89 -3.33
N ALA A 45 8.00 -5.91 -4.17
CA ALA A 45 8.94 -6.99 -3.91
C ALA A 45 10.41 -6.54 -3.85
N GLU A 46 10.75 -5.45 -4.54
CA GLU A 46 12.09 -4.83 -4.52
C GLU A 46 12.20 -3.70 -3.48
N CYS A 47 11.08 -3.39 -2.82
CA CYS A 47 11.02 -2.34 -1.82
C CYS A 47 11.43 -2.83 -0.44
N GLN A 48 11.97 -1.90 0.34
CA GLN A 48 12.11 -2.04 1.78
C GLN A 48 10.75 -1.75 2.44
N ILE A 49 10.48 -2.44 3.54
CA ILE A 49 9.32 -2.14 4.39
C ILE A 49 9.82 -1.23 5.51
N ASP A 50 9.41 0.03 5.45
CA ASP A 50 9.93 1.08 6.30
C ASP A 50 8.92 1.52 7.36
N HIS A 51 9.38 1.95 8.53
CA HIS A 51 8.51 2.43 9.60
C HIS A 51 8.19 3.91 9.43
N ILE A 52 6.91 4.29 9.34
CA ILE A 52 6.48 5.70 9.33
C ILE A 52 6.94 6.37 10.63
N THR A 53 6.38 5.94 11.76
CA THR A 53 6.92 6.22 13.08
C THR A 53 8.00 5.20 13.36
N ARG A 54 9.25 5.67 13.45
CA ARG A 54 10.43 4.81 13.62
C ARG A 54 10.28 3.87 14.81
N PHE A 55 10.71 2.62 14.63
CA PHE A 55 10.81 1.66 15.72
C PHE A 55 11.94 2.08 16.68
N ASP A 56 11.72 1.94 17.98
CA ASP A 56 12.75 2.15 18.99
C ASP A 56 13.40 0.81 19.36
N HIS A 57 14.69 0.68 19.05
CA HIS A 57 15.46 -0.55 19.29
C HIS A 57 15.81 -0.78 20.76
N THR A 58 15.74 0.25 21.59
CA THR A 58 16.04 0.18 23.03
C THR A 58 14.79 -0.14 23.83
N THR A 59 13.69 0.54 23.51
CA THR A 59 12.41 0.39 24.17
C THR A 59 11.33 0.16 23.11
N PRO A 60 11.00 -1.10 22.77
CA PRO A 60 10.07 -1.40 21.67
C PRO A 60 8.69 -0.72 21.76
N THR A 61 8.27 -0.28 22.95
CA THR A 61 7.03 0.46 23.18
C THR A 61 7.17 1.98 23.11
N GLY A 62 8.39 2.51 23.01
CA GLY A 62 8.71 3.94 22.92
C GLY A 62 8.69 4.50 21.49
N GLY A 63 8.73 3.63 20.48
CA GLY A 63 8.64 3.98 19.07
C GLY A 63 7.35 3.48 18.40
N GLY A 64 7.33 3.53 17.07
CA GLY A 64 6.23 3.00 16.27
C GLY A 64 6.28 1.48 16.15
N PRO A 65 5.15 0.77 16.32
CA PRO A 65 5.13 -0.68 16.25
C PRO A 65 5.35 -1.19 14.82
N THR A 66 5.88 -2.40 14.69
CA THR A 66 5.98 -3.13 13.41
C THR A 66 4.63 -3.72 13.05
N VAL A 67 3.77 -2.89 12.48
CA VAL A 67 2.37 -3.22 12.15
C VAL A 67 2.00 -2.71 10.77
N THR A 68 1.07 -3.37 10.10
CA THR A 68 0.69 -3.01 8.72
C THR A 68 0.26 -1.54 8.57
N GLY A 69 -0.32 -0.94 9.60
CA GLY A 69 -0.67 0.50 9.65
C GLY A 69 0.50 1.48 9.82
N ASN A 70 1.73 1.01 10.09
CA ASN A 70 2.92 1.84 10.29
C ASN A 70 4.01 1.56 9.23
N LEU A 71 3.70 0.73 8.23
CA LEU A 71 4.70 0.16 7.34
C LEU A 71 4.33 0.33 5.86
N PRO A 72 4.90 1.29 5.13
CA PRO A 72 4.89 1.35 3.66
C PRO A 72 6.04 0.58 2.99
N CYS A 73 5.82 0.19 1.73
CA CYS A 73 6.88 -0.16 0.79
C CYS A 73 7.56 1.09 0.24
N LEU A 74 8.88 1.18 0.39
CA LEU A 74 9.72 2.22 -0.22
C LEU A 74 10.92 1.60 -0.91
N CYS A 75 11.21 2.03 -2.14
CA CYS A 75 12.46 1.66 -2.79
C CYS A 75 13.65 2.28 -2.03
N VAL A 76 14.85 1.76 -2.25
CA VAL A 76 16.07 2.21 -1.54
C VAL A 76 16.28 3.73 -1.63
N PHE A 77 15.98 4.34 -2.78
CA PHE A 77 16.09 5.78 -2.98
C PHE A 77 15.09 6.55 -2.10
N HIS A 78 13.80 6.22 -2.16
CA HIS A 78 12.78 6.93 -1.38
C HIS A 78 12.85 6.65 0.11
N HIS A 79 13.32 5.47 0.51
CA HIS A 79 13.66 5.18 1.90
C HIS A 79 14.74 6.14 2.42
N ARG A 80 15.79 6.41 1.63
CA ARG A 80 16.85 7.36 2.00
C ARG A 80 16.32 8.80 2.08
N VAL A 81 15.48 9.21 1.13
CA VAL A 81 14.84 10.53 1.12
C VAL A 81 13.98 10.78 2.36
N LYS A 82 13.18 9.79 2.78
CA LYS A 82 12.45 9.85 4.06
C LYS A 82 13.43 9.87 5.24
N THR A 83 14.44 9.01 5.20
CA THR A 83 15.38 8.89 6.32
C THR A 83 16.17 10.18 6.56
N SER A 84 16.51 10.92 5.52
CA SER A 84 17.21 12.21 5.62
C SER A 84 16.32 13.37 6.04
N GLY A 85 15.01 13.16 6.24
CA GLY A 85 14.09 14.18 6.74
C GLY A 85 13.61 15.18 5.70
N HIS A 86 13.78 14.90 4.40
CA HIS A 86 13.18 15.76 3.36
C HIS A 86 11.66 15.63 3.30
N TRP A 87 11.15 14.46 3.68
CA TRP A 87 9.73 14.14 3.65
C TRP A 87 9.30 13.42 4.91
N ASP A 88 8.20 13.90 5.49
CA ASP A 88 7.43 13.21 6.51
C ASP A 88 6.23 12.51 5.88
N VAL A 89 5.74 11.45 6.53
CA VAL A 89 4.60 10.69 6.02
C VAL A 89 3.63 10.35 7.15
N THR A 90 2.34 10.40 6.84
CA THR A 90 1.28 9.82 7.68
C THR A 90 0.45 8.87 6.83
N MET A 91 -0.18 7.87 7.46
CA MET A 91 -0.99 6.88 6.75
C MET A 91 -2.35 6.69 7.43
N ALA A 92 -3.41 6.78 6.64
CA ALA A 92 -4.77 6.51 7.07
C ALA A 92 -5.07 5.00 7.10
N GLY A 93 -6.19 4.61 7.72
CA GLY A 93 -6.57 3.20 7.90
C GLY A 93 -6.86 2.43 6.61
N ASP A 94 -7.06 3.12 5.49
CA ASP A 94 -7.22 2.55 4.15
C ASP A 94 -5.89 2.38 3.39
N GLY A 95 -4.77 2.88 3.95
CA GLY A 95 -3.44 2.85 3.34
C GLY A 95 -3.09 4.10 2.53
N THR A 96 -3.99 5.09 2.46
CA THR A 96 -3.72 6.39 1.85
C THR A 96 -2.65 7.11 2.66
N GLN A 97 -1.63 7.64 1.97
CA GLN A 97 -0.51 8.33 2.60
C GLN A 97 -0.49 9.80 2.24
N ALA A 98 -0.27 10.65 3.24
CA ALA A 98 0.05 12.06 3.04
C ALA A 98 1.53 12.25 3.29
N TRP A 99 2.25 12.62 2.23
CA TRP A 99 3.67 12.94 2.25
C TRP A 99 3.83 14.45 2.32
N THR A 100 4.53 14.95 3.33
CA THR A 100 4.73 16.38 3.56
C THR A 100 6.20 16.73 3.38
N SER A 101 6.50 17.67 2.48
CA SER A 101 7.86 18.19 2.28
C SER A 101 8.24 19.12 3.43
N HIS A 102 9.41 18.90 4.03
CA HIS A 102 9.87 19.69 5.17
C HIS A 102 10.27 21.13 4.80
N GLY A 103 10.62 21.39 3.54
CA GLY A 103 11.13 22.71 3.12
C GLY A 103 10.04 23.73 2.79
N ASP A 104 9.01 23.31 2.08
CA ASP A 104 7.98 24.18 1.49
C ASP A 104 6.55 23.80 1.92
N GLY A 105 6.39 22.72 2.69
CA GLY A 105 5.11 22.26 3.20
C GLY A 105 4.20 21.64 2.16
N HIS A 106 4.67 21.37 0.94
CA HIS A 106 3.85 20.71 -0.07
C HIS A 106 3.41 19.32 0.41
N VAL A 107 2.14 19.02 0.20
CA VAL A 107 1.54 17.72 0.56
C VAL A 107 1.17 16.96 -0.70
N ILE A 108 1.66 15.72 -0.80
CA ILE A 108 1.32 14.79 -1.85
C ILE A 108 0.55 13.62 -1.25
N ILE A 109 -0.65 13.37 -1.79
CA ILE A 109 -1.47 12.24 -1.40
C ILE A 109 -1.25 11.08 -2.36
N THR A 110 -1.00 9.89 -1.82
CA THR A 110 -0.87 8.67 -2.62
C THR A 110 -1.82 7.59 -2.10
N GLU A 111 -2.47 6.88 -3.02
CA GLU A 111 -3.30 5.71 -2.70
C GLU A 111 -2.53 4.41 -3.02
N PRO A 112 -2.72 3.34 -2.24
CA PRO A 112 -2.08 2.05 -2.50
C PRO A 112 -2.53 1.47 -3.84
N GLY A 113 -1.62 0.87 -4.61
CA GLY A 113 -1.91 0.32 -5.95
C GLY A 113 -2.15 -1.19 -5.96
N GLY A 114 -1.74 -1.90 -4.91
CA GLY A 114 -1.74 -3.35 -4.86
C GLY A 114 -3.13 -4.00 -4.80
N PRO A 115 -3.21 -5.32 -5.05
CA PRO A 115 -4.47 -6.07 -5.06
C PRO A 115 -5.15 -6.19 -3.69
N LEU A 116 -4.40 -6.03 -2.59
CA LEU A 116 -4.93 -6.11 -1.22
C LEU A 116 -5.31 -4.73 -0.66
N ARG A 117 -5.32 -3.68 -1.50
CA ARG A 117 -5.77 -2.35 -1.08
C ARG A 117 -7.25 -2.37 -0.68
N ARG A 118 -7.61 -1.57 0.33
CA ARG A 118 -9.02 -1.32 0.63
C ARG A 118 -9.64 -0.51 -0.52
N ALA A 119 -10.82 -0.90 -0.96
CA ALA A 119 -11.52 -0.17 -2.00
C ALA A 119 -12.10 1.14 -1.44
N SER A 120 -11.50 2.27 -1.81
CA SER A 120 -12.05 3.61 -1.58
C SER A 120 -13.38 3.80 -2.32
N PHE A 121 -14.16 4.82 -1.94
CA PHE A 121 -15.42 5.13 -2.63
C PHE A 121 -15.20 5.39 -4.13
N THR A 122 -14.20 6.21 -4.44
CA THR A 122 -13.75 6.50 -5.81
C THR A 122 -13.38 5.23 -6.55
N HIS A 123 -12.56 4.36 -5.95
CA HIS A 123 -12.15 3.11 -6.56
C HIS A 123 -13.35 2.18 -6.85
N ARG A 124 -14.35 2.10 -5.95
CA ARG A 124 -15.59 1.35 -6.19
C ARG A 124 -16.40 1.93 -7.36
N ALA A 125 -16.52 3.26 -7.43
CA ALA A 125 -17.23 3.94 -8.51
C ALA A 125 -16.56 3.70 -9.87
N THR A 126 -15.23 3.84 -9.95
CA THR A 126 -14.45 3.59 -11.16
C THR A 126 -14.55 2.13 -11.60
N ASN A 127 -14.40 1.18 -10.67
CA ASN A 127 -14.56 -0.24 -11.00
C ASN A 127 -15.97 -0.57 -11.49
N ARG A 128 -17.02 -0.01 -10.85
CA ARG A 128 -18.40 -0.20 -11.31
C ARG A 128 -18.58 0.29 -12.74
N ALA A 129 -18.10 1.49 -13.05
CA ALA A 129 -18.19 2.04 -14.40
C ALA A 129 -17.46 1.15 -15.42
N ARG A 130 -16.22 0.74 -15.11
CA ARG A 130 -15.43 -0.17 -15.96
C ARG A 130 -16.13 -1.50 -16.20
N ILE A 131 -16.60 -2.17 -15.14
CA ILE A 131 -17.31 -3.46 -15.24
C ILE A 131 -18.58 -3.33 -16.09
N LEU A 132 -19.34 -2.24 -15.92
CA LEU A 132 -20.52 -1.98 -16.73
C LEU A 132 -20.15 -1.75 -18.20
N THR A 133 -19.09 -0.99 -18.49
CA THR A 133 -18.60 -0.80 -19.86
C THR A 133 -18.13 -2.10 -20.49
N ASP A 134 -17.34 -2.90 -19.78
CA ASP A 134 -16.85 -4.20 -20.25
C ASP A 134 -18.03 -5.15 -20.56
N ARG A 135 -19.02 -5.22 -19.65
CA ARG A 135 -20.25 -5.98 -19.85
C ARG A 135 -21.06 -5.46 -21.05
N ASN A 136 -21.23 -4.15 -21.16
CA ASN A 136 -21.97 -3.56 -22.27
C ASN A 136 -21.28 -3.85 -23.61
N ASN A 137 -19.95 -3.82 -23.67
CA ASN A 137 -19.19 -4.19 -24.85
C ASN A 137 -19.34 -5.67 -25.21
N GLN A 138 -19.41 -6.56 -24.22
CA GLN A 138 -19.70 -7.99 -24.45
C GLN A 138 -21.13 -8.27 -24.93
N LEU A 139 -22.08 -7.40 -24.57
CA LEU A 139 -23.48 -7.51 -24.96
C LEU A 139 -23.79 -6.82 -26.30
N LYS A 140 -22.86 -6.05 -26.87
CA LYS A 140 -23.08 -5.43 -28.18
C LYS A 140 -23.25 -6.55 -29.22
N PRO A 141 -24.34 -6.54 -30.00
CA PRO A 141 -24.43 -7.42 -31.16
C PRO A 141 -23.25 -7.14 -32.10
N PRO A 142 -22.76 -8.15 -32.83
CA PRO A 142 -21.76 -7.93 -33.85
C PRO A 142 -22.27 -6.86 -34.84
N PRO A 143 -21.37 -6.04 -35.42
CA PRO A 143 -21.79 -5.04 -36.38
C PRO A 143 -22.56 -5.71 -37.51
N ASP A 144 -23.69 -5.12 -37.88
CA ASP A 144 -24.44 -5.54 -39.05
C ASP A 144 -23.51 -5.44 -40.25
N ASN A 145 -23.28 -6.55 -40.97
CA ASN A 145 -22.55 -6.51 -42.23
C ASN A 145 -23.42 -5.72 -43.22
N GLU A 146 -23.14 -4.43 -43.38
CA GLU A 146 -23.74 -3.64 -44.46
C GLU A 146 -23.28 -4.19 -45.83
N PRO A 147 -24.19 -4.26 -46.82
CA PRO A 147 -24.00 -4.94 -48.09
C PRO A 147 -22.97 -4.31 -49.03
#